data_AF-A0A1I5SKG5-F1
#
_entry.id   AF-A0A1I5SKG5-F1
#
_cell.length_a   1.000
_cell.length_b   1.000
_cell.length_c   1.000
_cell.angle_alpha   90.00
_cell.angle_beta   90.00
_cell.angle_gamma   90.00
#
_symmetry.space_group_name_H-M   'P 1'
#
loop_
_entity.id
_entity.type
_entity.pdbx_description
1 polymer ?
#
loop_
_entity_poly.entity_id
_entity_poly.type
_entity_poly.pdbx_seq_one_letter_code
_entity_poly.pdbx_strand_id
1 'polypeptide(L)'
;MSAYFKKSLSNRIFGIVNTVFWVLVMFLILYPLYLVIIASVSDPDAIVRGEVIWHPVDFSLMGYQAIFKYSELIRSYGNSIIYTFVSVILSIAITLCAAYTLSRPKFKGKALFNIYFVFTMFFNGGLIPTFLTLKDIKLYNTPFVIIFMGCVSVWNLMVARTFIQTSIPHELYEAAMLDGATHFQYFIQVVVPLSKTIIAVLAVYYGVAKWNDYFTGLVYLRDRSLYPLQTVLREVLATLQVDKSGDYMISMADSAASMAEATRIANVAKYCIIVVATGPVVILYAVMQKYFEKGVMIGSLKG
;
A
#
# COMPACT_ATOMS: atom_id res chain seq x y z
N MET A 1 31.12 0.57 23.82
CA MET A 1 32.40 -0.16 23.92
C MET A 1 32.80 -0.56 22.51
N SER A 2 33.65 0.25 21.87
CA SER A 2 34.01 0.15 20.45
C SER A 2 35.13 -0.86 20.28
N ALA A 3 34.81 -2.07 19.83
CA ALA A 3 35.80 -3.06 19.45
C ALA A 3 36.35 -2.71 18.06
N TYR A 4 37.37 -1.83 18.03
CA TYR A 4 38.28 -1.71 16.90
C TYR A 4 39.13 -2.99 16.81
N PHE A 5 38.53 -4.09 16.34
CA PHE A 5 39.29 -5.22 15.82
C PHE A 5 40.14 -4.69 14.66
N LYS A 6 41.47 -4.86 14.73
CA LYS A 6 42.35 -4.78 13.54
C LYS A 6 41.70 -5.64 12.46
N LYS A 7 41.06 -5.01 11.47
CA LYS A 7 40.40 -5.74 10.38
C LYS A 7 41.47 -6.58 9.68
N SER A 8 41.41 -7.90 9.84
CA SER A 8 42.08 -8.85 8.96
C SER A 8 41.88 -8.40 7.50
N LEU A 9 42.88 -8.57 6.63
CA LEU A 9 42.76 -8.25 5.20
C LEU A 9 41.49 -8.88 4.60
N SER A 10 41.13 -10.07 5.05
CA SER A 10 39.87 -10.75 4.72
C SER A 10 38.63 -9.93 5.10
N ASN A 11 38.56 -9.41 6.34
CA ASN A 11 37.44 -8.56 6.78
C ASN A 11 37.37 -7.23 6.03
N ARG A 12 38.51 -6.67 5.60
CA ARG A 12 38.54 -5.44 4.80
C ARG A 12 38.06 -5.68 3.38
N ILE A 13 38.51 -6.76 2.74
CA ILE A 13 38.06 -7.18 1.40
C ILE A 13 36.57 -7.51 1.44
N PHE A 14 36.12 -8.33 2.39
CA PHE A 14 34.70 -8.65 2.57
C PHE A 14 33.84 -7.39 2.74
N GLY A 15 34.28 -6.45 3.58
CA GLY A 15 33.57 -5.19 3.78
C GLY A 15 33.44 -4.35 2.50
N ILE A 16 34.50 -4.29 1.68
CA ILE A 16 34.49 -3.58 0.40
C ILE A 16 33.54 -4.28 -0.59
N VAL A 17 33.67 -5.60 -0.76
CA VAL A 17 32.82 -6.38 -1.68
C VAL A 17 31.34 -6.26 -1.28
N ASN A 18 31.03 -6.41 0.01
CA ASN A 18 29.66 -6.27 0.51
C ASN A 18 29.12 -4.85 0.28
N THR A 19 29.93 -3.82 0.50
CA THR A 19 29.51 -2.42 0.25
C THR A 19 29.25 -2.18 -1.23
N VAL A 20 30.14 -2.63 -2.11
CA VAL A 20 29.98 -2.51 -3.57
C VAL A 20 28.73 -3.26 -4.03
N PHE A 21 28.49 -4.47 -3.52
CA PHE A 21 27.29 -5.25 -3.79
C PHE A 21 26.01 -4.47 -3.43
N TRP A 22 25.93 -3.92 -2.21
CA TRP A 22 24.75 -3.16 -1.78
C TRP A 22 24.56 -1.85 -2.56
N VAL A 23 25.64 -1.17 -2.96
CA VAL A 23 25.57 0.01 -3.84
C VAL A 23 25.02 -0.36 -5.21
N LEU A 24 25.47 -1.47 -5.80
CA LEU A 24 24.95 -1.95 -7.08
C LEU A 24 23.47 -2.34 -6.99
N VAL A 25 23.07 -3.05 -5.93
CA VAL A 25 21.67 -3.40 -5.69
C VAL A 25 20.81 -2.14 -5.54
N MET A 26 21.26 -1.14 -4.78
CA MET A 26 20.57 0.15 -4.66
C MET A 26 20.43 0.83 -6.02
N PHE A 27 21.50 0.85 -6.83
CA PHE A 27 21.46 1.47 -8.16
C PHE A 27 20.44 0.78 -9.07
N LEU A 28 20.42 -0.56 -9.11
CA LEU A 28 19.48 -1.32 -9.93
C LEU A 28 18.00 -1.09 -9.55
N ILE A 29 17.73 -0.80 -8.28
CA ILE A 29 16.37 -0.53 -7.78
C ILE A 29 15.97 0.94 -7.98
N LEU A 30 16.88 1.87 -7.68
CA LEU A 30 16.58 3.31 -7.71
C LEU A 30 16.62 3.89 -9.12
N TYR A 31 17.46 3.36 -10.01
CA TYR A 31 17.60 3.89 -11.37
C TYR A 31 16.29 3.85 -12.18
N PRO A 32 15.52 2.74 -12.20
CA PRO A 32 14.21 2.73 -12.88
C PRO A 32 13.21 3.74 -12.30
N LEU A 33 13.21 3.94 -10.98
CA LEU A 33 12.34 4.93 -10.33
C LEU A 33 12.75 6.35 -10.69
N TYR A 34 14.06 6.62 -10.71
CA TYR A 34 14.62 7.87 -11.17
C TYR A 34 14.28 8.15 -12.64
N LEU A 35 14.38 7.13 -13.51
CA LEU A 35 14.03 7.23 -14.92
C LEU A 35 12.56 7.63 -15.13
N VAL A 36 11.63 7.08 -14.33
CA VAL A 36 10.21 7.47 -14.37
C VAL A 36 10.03 8.94 -13.99
N ILE A 37 10.78 9.44 -13.01
CA ILE A 37 10.71 10.85 -12.58
C ILE A 37 11.23 11.76 -13.70
N ILE A 38 12.41 11.50 -14.26
CA ILE A 38 12.95 12.36 -15.34
C ILE A 38 12.09 12.28 -16.61
N ALA A 39 11.54 11.11 -16.95
CA ALA A 39 10.63 10.96 -18.08
C ALA A 39 9.31 11.70 -17.87
N SER A 40 8.83 11.84 -16.63
CA SER A 40 7.59 12.59 -16.35
C SER A 40 7.71 14.10 -16.62
N VAL A 41 8.93 14.64 -16.65
CA VAL A 41 9.20 16.08 -16.86
C VAL A 41 9.94 16.37 -18.18
N SER A 42 10.05 15.38 -19.07
CA SER A 42 10.73 15.51 -20.36
C SER A 42 9.75 15.61 -21.52
N ASP A 43 10.22 16.09 -22.68
CA ASP A 43 9.41 16.15 -23.90
C ASP A 43 8.99 14.74 -24.38
N PRO A 44 7.72 14.53 -24.79
CA PRO A 44 7.24 13.26 -25.29
C PRO A 44 8.09 12.63 -26.40
N ASP A 45 8.60 13.45 -27.32
CA ASP A 45 9.33 12.96 -28.47
C ASP A 45 10.73 12.49 -28.08
N ALA A 46 11.37 13.17 -27.11
CA ALA A 46 12.65 12.75 -26.53
C ALA A 46 12.53 11.40 -25.80
N ILE A 47 11.40 11.14 -25.14
CA ILE A 47 11.12 9.85 -24.49
C ILE A 47 11.00 8.74 -25.54
N VAL A 48 10.26 8.98 -26.62
CA VAL A 48 10.08 8.00 -27.70
C VAL A 48 11.40 7.72 -28.43
N ARG A 49 12.26 8.73 -28.59
CA ARG A 49 13.61 8.58 -29.16
C ARG A 49 14.61 7.90 -28.22
N GLY A 50 14.27 7.70 -26.94
CA GLY A 50 15.15 7.07 -25.96
C GLY A 50 16.29 7.97 -25.48
N GLU A 51 16.15 9.29 -25.60
CA GLU A 51 17.18 10.26 -25.21
C GLU A 51 17.17 10.54 -23.69
N VAL A 52 16.07 10.22 -23.01
CA VAL A 52 15.88 10.42 -21.56
C VAL A 52 16.52 9.27 -20.79
N ILE A 53 17.83 9.37 -20.54
CA ILE A 53 18.62 8.33 -19.85
C ILE A 53 19.12 8.83 -18.49
N TRP A 54 19.79 9.99 -18.46
CA TRP A 54 20.47 10.48 -17.26
C TRP A 54 19.86 11.75 -16.67
N HIS A 55 19.27 12.60 -17.51
CA HIS A 55 18.69 13.88 -17.13
C HIS A 55 17.42 14.15 -17.95
N PRO A 56 16.54 15.05 -17.47
CA PRO A 56 15.39 15.50 -18.26
C PRO A 56 15.84 16.13 -19.58
N VAL A 57 15.20 15.76 -20.68
CA VAL A 57 15.44 16.34 -22.01
C VAL A 57 14.24 17.21 -22.36
N ASP A 58 14.50 18.47 -22.71
CA ASP A 58 13.50 19.47 -23.05
C ASP A 58 12.35 19.55 -22.03
N PHE A 59 12.62 20.23 -20.91
CA PHE A 59 11.72 20.28 -19.75
C PHE A 59 10.29 20.66 -20.15
N SER A 60 9.33 19.76 -19.85
CA SER A 60 7.93 19.91 -20.22
C SER A 60 7.01 19.46 -19.08
N LEU A 61 6.02 20.31 -18.77
CA LEU A 61 4.95 20.00 -17.80
C LEU A 61 3.64 19.61 -18.47
N MET A 62 3.66 19.36 -19.79
CA MET A 62 2.49 19.04 -20.59
C MET A 62 1.71 17.84 -20.02
N GLY A 63 2.42 16.77 -19.61
CA GLY A 63 1.80 15.58 -19.03
C GLY A 63 1.04 15.87 -17.73
N TYR A 64 1.62 16.66 -16.83
CA TYR A 64 0.96 17.06 -15.58
C TYR A 64 -0.28 17.93 -15.85
N GLN A 65 -0.17 18.90 -16.75
CA GLN A 65 -1.31 19.75 -17.11
C GLN A 65 -2.47 18.95 -17.70
N ALA A 66 -2.17 17.95 -18.54
CA ALA A 66 -3.19 17.05 -19.09
C ALA A 66 -3.89 16.23 -18.00
N ILE A 67 -3.13 15.69 -17.04
CA ILE A 67 -3.66 14.89 -15.93
C ILE A 67 -4.59 15.72 -15.04
N PHE A 68 -4.21 16.96 -14.70
CA PHE A 68 -5.03 17.83 -13.87
C PHE A 68 -6.27 18.39 -14.59
N LYS A 69 -6.31 18.33 -15.93
CA LYS A 69 -7.53 18.64 -16.70
C LYS A 69 -8.51 17.47 -16.75
N TYR A 70 -8.04 16.25 -16.50
CA TYR A 70 -8.87 15.05 -16.57
C TYR A 70 -9.63 14.83 -15.26
N SER A 71 -10.90 15.24 -15.25
CA SER A 71 -11.78 15.23 -14.06
C SER A 71 -11.95 13.85 -13.43
N GLU A 72 -11.94 12.79 -14.25
CA GLU A 72 -12.06 11.41 -13.77
C GLU A 72 -10.88 11.03 -12.87
N LEU A 73 -9.66 11.41 -13.24
CA LEU A 73 -8.47 11.07 -12.47
C LEU A 73 -8.39 11.85 -11.15
N ILE A 74 -8.79 13.12 -11.13
CA ILE A 74 -8.90 13.89 -9.88
C ILE A 74 -9.90 13.23 -8.93
N ARG A 75 -11.08 12.86 -9.45
CA ARG A 75 -12.11 12.18 -8.66
C ARG A 75 -11.62 10.83 -8.14
N SER A 76 -10.98 10.02 -8.98
CA SER A 76 -10.43 8.72 -8.58
C SER A 76 -9.29 8.83 -7.58
N TYR A 77 -8.51 9.90 -7.63
CA TYR A 77 -7.52 10.23 -6.60
C TYR A 77 -8.19 10.49 -5.25
N GLY A 78 -9.25 11.31 -5.23
CA GLY A 78 -10.07 11.56 -4.04
C GLY A 78 -10.69 10.28 -3.48
N ASN A 79 -11.27 9.44 -4.35
CA ASN A 79 -11.81 8.14 -3.97
C ASN A 79 -10.75 7.25 -3.32
N SER A 80 -9.55 7.15 -3.90
CA SER A 80 -8.45 6.36 -3.34
C SER A 80 -8.04 6.83 -1.94
N ILE A 81 -7.95 8.14 -1.71
CA ILE A 81 -7.63 8.68 -0.38
C ILE A 81 -8.72 8.28 0.62
N ILE A 82 -9.99 8.52 0.29
CA ILE A 82 -11.13 8.24 1.17
C ILE A 82 -11.20 6.74 1.48
N TYR A 83 -11.18 5.89 0.45
CA TYR A 83 -11.28 4.44 0.63
C TYR A 83 -10.10 3.89 1.42
N THR A 84 -8.87 4.35 1.14
CA THR A 84 -7.69 3.89 1.87
C THR A 84 -7.77 4.31 3.34
N PHE A 85 -8.08 5.59 3.61
CA PHE A 85 -8.14 6.10 4.98
C PHE A 85 -9.22 5.40 5.82
N VAL A 86 -10.44 5.29 5.29
CA VAL A 86 -11.57 4.65 5.99
C VAL A 86 -11.30 3.16 6.18
N SER A 87 -10.81 2.47 5.14
CA SER A 87 -10.50 1.04 5.21
C SER A 87 -9.39 0.78 6.23
N VAL A 88 -8.31 1.57 6.25
CA VAL A 88 -7.21 1.40 7.22
C VAL A 88 -7.69 1.55 8.65
N ILE A 89 -8.47 2.59 8.96
CA ILE A 89 -8.99 2.80 10.32
C ILE A 89 -9.86 1.62 10.75
N LEU A 90 -10.79 1.21 9.88
CA LEU A 90 -11.70 0.12 10.16
C LEU A 90 -10.94 -1.21 10.32
N SER A 91 -10.00 -1.49 9.42
CA SER A 91 -9.14 -2.66 9.46
C SER A 91 -8.34 -2.75 10.75
N ILE A 92 -7.70 -1.66 11.17
CA ILE A 92 -6.93 -1.63 12.43
C ILE A 92 -7.87 -1.84 13.62
N ALA A 93 -9.02 -1.17 13.66
CA ALA A 93 -9.97 -1.30 14.76
C ALA A 93 -10.44 -2.76 14.92
N ILE A 94 -10.90 -3.39 13.83
CA ILE A 94 -11.37 -4.78 13.85
C ILE A 94 -10.21 -5.73 14.18
N THR A 95 -9.04 -5.52 13.57
CA THR A 95 -7.85 -6.37 13.78
C THR A 95 -7.40 -6.32 15.24
N LEU A 96 -7.33 -5.14 15.86
CA LEU A 96 -6.92 -4.99 17.26
C LEU A 96 -7.93 -5.59 18.22
N CYS A 97 -9.23 -5.39 17.99
CA CYS A 97 -10.27 -5.99 18.81
C CYS A 97 -10.17 -7.52 18.80
N ALA A 98 -10.03 -8.13 17.62
CA ALA A 98 -9.87 -9.58 17.49
C ALA A 98 -8.53 -10.08 18.04
N ALA A 99 -7.45 -9.34 17.81
CA ALA A 99 -6.12 -9.69 18.31
C ALA A 99 -6.05 -9.64 19.85
N TYR A 100 -6.69 -8.64 20.47
CA TYR A 100 -6.76 -8.51 21.92
C TYR A 100 -7.55 -9.66 22.56
N THR A 101 -8.72 -10.02 22.02
CA THR A 101 -9.51 -11.12 22.58
C THR A 101 -8.78 -12.46 22.47
N LEU A 102 -8.13 -12.73 21.33
CA LEU A 102 -7.37 -13.96 21.11
C LEU A 102 -6.03 -14.01 21.85
N SER A 103 -5.44 -12.88 22.22
CA SER A 103 -4.21 -12.86 23.02
C SER A 103 -4.46 -13.31 24.46
N ARG A 104 -5.69 -13.17 24.98
CA ARG A 104 -6.04 -13.57 26.35
C ARG A 104 -5.97 -15.10 26.52
N PRO A 105 -5.31 -15.61 27.58
CA PRO A 105 -5.20 -17.05 27.83
C PRO A 105 -6.55 -17.67 28.24
N LYS A 106 -7.39 -16.92 28.98
CA LYS A 106 -8.68 -17.40 29.50
C LYS A 106 -9.84 -17.34 28.49
N PHE A 107 -9.59 -16.99 27.23
CA PHE A 107 -10.64 -16.91 26.21
C PHE A 107 -11.13 -18.30 25.79
N LYS A 108 -12.36 -18.64 26.17
CA LYS A 108 -13.00 -19.92 25.82
C LYS A 108 -13.23 -19.97 24.30
N GLY A 109 -12.86 -21.09 23.66
CA GLY A 109 -13.00 -21.26 22.21
C GLY A 109 -11.83 -20.71 21.36
N LYS A 110 -10.75 -20.21 21.99
CA LYS A 110 -9.55 -19.69 21.29
C LYS A 110 -9.01 -20.62 20.21
N ALA A 111 -8.93 -21.93 20.49
CA ALA A 111 -8.43 -22.92 19.53
C ALA A 111 -9.31 -22.99 18.28
N LEU A 112 -10.64 -23.02 18.45
CA LEU A 112 -11.60 -23.05 17.35
C LEU A 112 -11.49 -21.80 16.47
N PHE A 113 -11.48 -20.61 17.07
CA PHE A 113 -11.32 -19.36 16.30
C PHE A 113 -9.97 -19.29 15.57
N ASN A 114 -8.88 -19.76 16.19
CA ASN A 114 -7.59 -19.83 15.52
C ASN A 114 -7.63 -20.76 14.30
N ILE A 115 -8.20 -21.96 14.43
CA ILE A 115 -8.35 -22.89 13.32
C ILE A 115 -9.20 -22.26 12.21
N TYR A 116 -10.31 -21.61 12.57
CA TYR A 116 -11.17 -20.91 11.62
C TYR A 116 -10.41 -19.82 10.85
N PHE A 117 -9.70 -18.93 11.54
CA PHE A 117 -8.93 -17.88 10.87
C PHE A 117 -7.82 -18.45 9.99
N VAL A 118 -7.05 -19.42 10.49
CA VAL A 118 -5.99 -20.06 9.70
C VAL A 118 -6.57 -20.76 8.47
N PHE A 119 -7.71 -21.43 8.59
CA PHE A 119 -8.40 -22.05 7.46
C PHE A 119 -8.69 -21.05 6.34
N THR A 120 -9.20 -19.86 6.66
CA THR A 120 -9.48 -18.80 5.66
C THR A 120 -8.23 -18.24 4.96
N MET A 121 -7.04 -18.48 5.50
CA MET A 121 -5.78 -18.08 4.86
C MET A 121 -5.42 -19.01 3.69
N PHE A 122 -5.80 -20.28 3.77
CA PHE A 122 -5.49 -21.30 2.76
C PHE A 122 -6.69 -21.63 1.86
N PHE A 123 -7.90 -21.44 2.36
CA PHE A 123 -9.14 -21.76 1.67
C PHE A 123 -9.98 -20.50 1.44
N ASN A 124 -10.39 -20.29 0.20
CA ASN A 124 -11.27 -19.20 -0.22
C ASN A 124 -12.27 -19.72 -1.26
N GLY A 125 -13.48 -19.16 -1.29
CA GLY A 125 -14.51 -19.51 -2.28
C GLY A 125 -14.14 -19.17 -3.73
N GLY A 126 -13.09 -18.40 -3.97
CA GLY A 126 -12.67 -17.96 -5.29
C GLY A 126 -13.47 -16.75 -5.79
N LEU A 127 -13.10 -16.27 -6.98
CA LEU A 127 -13.63 -15.01 -7.52
C LEU A 127 -15.14 -15.07 -7.78
N ILE A 128 -15.62 -16.12 -8.45
CA ILE A 128 -17.04 -16.22 -8.87
C ILE A 128 -17.98 -16.31 -7.66
N PRO A 129 -17.77 -17.20 -6.68
CA PRO A 129 -18.65 -17.26 -5.50
C PRO A 129 -18.58 -15.99 -4.65
N THR A 130 -17.40 -15.37 -4.53
CA THR A 130 -17.25 -14.09 -3.84
C THR A 130 -18.05 -12.98 -4.54
N PHE A 131 -18.01 -12.96 -5.88
CA PHE A 131 -18.79 -12.01 -6.67
C PHE A 131 -20.30 -12.18 -6.50
N LEU A 132 -20.80 -13.41 -6.57
CA LEU A 132 -22.22 -13.68 -6.34
C LEU A 132 -22.63 -13.24 -4.93
N THR A 133 -21.83 -13.57 -3.91
CA THR A 133 -22.09 -13.17 -2.52
C THR A 133 -22.20 -11.66 -2.37
N LEU A 134 -21.24 -10.90 -2.92
CA LEU A 134 -21.24 -9.44 -2.84
C LEU A 134 -22.40 -8.79 -3.61
N LYS A 135 -22.82 -9.41 -4.72
CA LYS A 135 -24.00 -9.01 -5.47
C LYS A 135 -25.29 -9.28 -4.70
N ASP A 136 -25.38 -10.42 -4.02
CA ASP A 136 -26.56 -10.83 -3.27
C ASP A 136 -26.78 -9.94 -2.04
N ILE A 137 -25.70 -9.59 -1.32
CA ILE A 137 -25.74 -8.64 -0.19
C ILE A 137 -25.74 -7.16 -0.61
N LYS A 138 -25.91 -6.88 -1.91
CA LYS A 138 -26.06 -5.52 -2.48
C LYS A 138 -24.85 -4.60 -2.30
N LEU A 139 -23.64 -5.16 -2.23
CA LEU A 139 -22.40 -4.38 -2.23
C LEU A 139 -21.82 -4.17 -3.64
N TYR A 140 -22.28 -4.90 -4.64
CA TYR A 140 -21.86 -4.69 -6.04
C TYR A 140 -22.16 -3.25 -6.51
N ASN A 141 -21.19 -2.63 -7.16
CA ASN A 141 -21.23 -1.25 -7.63
C ASN A 141 -21.52 -0.22 -6.52
N THR A 142 -20.91 -0.40 -5.34
CA THR A 142 -20.98 0.56 -4.23
C THR A 142 -19.58 0.89 -3.72
N PRO A 143 -19.33 2.09 -3.16
CA PRO A 143 -18.02 2.44 -2.59
C PRO A 143 -17.61 1.52 -1.43
N PHE A 144 -18.59 0.96 -0.71
CA PHE A 144 -18.38 0.08 0.43
C PHE A 144 -17.67 -1.23 0.07
N VAL A 145 -17.78 -1.69 -1.18
CA VAL A 145 -17.08 -2.91 -1.62
C VAL A 145 -15.56 -2.75 -1.52
N ILE A 146 -15.03 -1.58 -1.87
CA ILE A 146 -13.59 -1.29 -1.80
C ILE A 146 -13.13 -1.20 -0.35
N ILE A 147 -13.97 -0.65 0.53
CA ILE A 147 -13.65 -0.46 1.95
C ILE A 147 -13.65 -1.81 2.69
N PHE A 148 -14.68 -2.64 2.47
CA PHE A 148 -14.87 -3.87 3.25
C PHE A 148 -14.09 -5.08 2.72
N MET A 149 -13.88 -5.20 1.41
CA MET A 149 -13.11 -6.32 0.88
C MET A 149 -11.68 -6.25 1.39
N GLY A 150 -11.16 -7.34 1.96
CA GLY A 150 -9.81 -7.35 2.53
C GLY A 150 -9.66 -6.48 3.79
N CYS A 151 -10.76 -6.05 4.42
CA CYS A 151 -10.72 -5.28 5.66
C CYS A 151 -10.10 -6.06 6.83
N VAL A 152 -10.13 -7.40 6.79
CA VAL A 152 -9.47 -8.27 7.77
C VAL A 152 -8.46 -9.15 7.04
N SER A 153 -7.18 -8.92 7.33
CA SER A 153 -6.10 -9.83 6.97
C SER A 153 -5.77 -10.71 8.18
N VAL A 154 -5.95 -12.02 8.03
CA VAL A 154 -5.64 -12.99 9.09
C VAL A 154 -4.17 -12.93 9.49
N TRP A 155 -3.27 -12.73 8.51
CA TRP A 155 -1.86 -12.54 8.79
C TRP A 155 -1.62 -11.35 9.72
N ASN A 156 -2.20 -10.19 9.38
CA ASN A 156 -2.08 -8.98 10.19
C ASN A 156 -2.67 -9.16 11.60
N LEU A 157 -3.78 -9.90 11.71
CA LEU A 157 -4.38 -10.28 12.99
C LEU A 157 -3.43 -11.14 13.83
N MET A 158 -2.80 -12.16 13.24
CA MET A 158 -1.86 -13.03 13.96
C MET A 158 -0.60 -12.28 14.41
N VAL A 159 -0.09 -11.36 13.59
CA VAL A 159 1.03 -10.48 13.96
C VAL A 159 0.62 -9.57 15.12
N ALA A 160 -0.56 -8.94 15.05
CA ALA A 160 -1.06 -8.06 16.10
C ALA A 160 -1.31 -8.80 17.41
N ARG A 161 -1.87 -10.00 17.34
CA ARG A 161 -2.09 -10.87 18.49
C ARG A 161 -0.76 -11.22 19.16
N THR A 162 0.23 -11.64 18.38
CA THR A 162 1.57 -11.99 18.89
C THR A 162 2.20 -10.79 19.58
N PHE A 163 2.16 -9.61 18.96
CA PHE A 163 2.66 -8.37 19.56
C PHE A 163 1.98 -8.08 20.92
N ILE A 164 0.64 -8.09 20.97
CA ILE A 164 -0.10 -7.82 22.22
C ILE A 164 0.28 -8.85 23.29
N GLN A 165 0.44 -10.13 22.92
CA GLN A 165 0.76 -11.20 23.85
C GLN A 165 2.19 -11.10 24.40
N THR A 166 3.16 -10.65 23.60
CA THR A 166 4.58 -10.60 24.01
C THR A 166 4.98 -9.27 24.62
N SER A 167 4.38 -8.16 24.19
CA SER A 167 4.80 -6.81 24.55
C SER A 167 4.01 -6.22 25.71
N ILE A 168 2.87 -6.81 26.07
CA ILE A 168 2.02 -6.33 27.17
C ILE A 168 1.96 -7.41 28.25
N PRO A 169 2.67 -7.24 29.38
CA PRO A 169 2.68 -8.19 30.50
C PRO A 169 1.29 -8.52 31.03
N HIS A 170 1.09 -9.75 31.51
CA HIS A 170 -0.17 -10.17 32.11
C HIS A 170 -0.46 -9.44 33.43
N GLU A 171 0.58 -9.09 34.18
CA GLU A 171 0.49 -8.36 35.45
C GLU A 171 -0.25 -7.03 35.33
N LEU A 172 -0.05 -6.29 34.22
CA LEU A 172 -0.79 -5.05 33.94
C LEU A 172 -2.30 -5.29 33.84
N TYR A 173 -2.69 -6.44 33.29
CA TYR A 173 -4.08 -6.82 33.20
C TYR A 173 -4.63 -7.19 34.58
N GLU A 174 -3.90 -7.95 35.39
CA GLU A 174 -4.34 -8.30 36.75
C GLU A 174 -4.49 -7.06 37.63
N ALA A 175 -3.52 -6.13 37.59
CA ALA A 175 -3.59 -4.86 38.30
C ALA A 175 -4.83 -4.05 37.89
N ALA A 176 -5.08 -3.89 36.58
CA ALA A 176 -6.25 -3.15 36.11
C ALA A 176 -7.58 -3.80 36.51
N MET A 177 -7.65 -5.14 36.55
CA MET A 177 -8.86 -5.84 37.02
C MET A 177 -9.07 -5.67 38.53
N LEU A 178 -7.99 -5.62 39.32
CA LEU A 178 -8.05 -5.32 40.76
C LEU A 178 -8.55 -3.88 41.01
N ASP A 179 -8.17 -2.94 40.15
CA ASP A 179 -8.67 -1.56 40.15
C ASP A 179 -10.12 -1.42 39.62
N GLY A 180 -10.78 -2.54 39.30
CA GLY A 180 -12.17 -2.57 38.84
C GLY A 180 -12.38 -2.19 37.37
N ALA A 181 -11.30 -2.13 36.57
CA ALA A 181 -11.43 -1.85 35.14
C ALA A 181 -12.13 -3.00 34.41
N THR A 182 -13.08 -2.66 33.54
CA THR A 182 -13.67 -3.63 32.60
C THR A 182 -12.69 -4.00 31.49
N HIS A 183 -12.92 -5.14 30.82
CA HIS A 183 -12.12 -5.55 29.66
C HIS A 183 -12.03 -4.50 28.56
N PHE A 184 -13.11 -3.75 28.33
CA PHE A 184 -13.18 -2.72 27.30
C PHE A 184 -12.40 -1.46 27.71
N GLN A 185 -12.50 -1.06 28.98
CA GLN A 185 -11.68 0.03 29.53
C GLN A 185 -10.20 -0.32 29.46
N TYR A 186 -9.80 -1.53 29.88
CA TYR A 186 -8.42 -1.99 29.77
C TYR A 186 -7.93 -1.99 28.31
N PHE A 187 -8.76 -2.44 27.38
CA PHE A 187 -8.42 -2.42 25.95
C PHE A 187 -8.12 -0.99 25.44
N ILE A 188 -9.03 -0.04 25.69
CA ILE A 188 -8.88 1.33 25.18
C ILE A 188 -7.78 2.10 25.91
N GLN A 189 -7.70 1.98 27.23
CA GLN A 189 -6.85 2.83 28.06
C GLN A 189 -5.43 2.29 28.21
N VAL A 190 -5.23 0.97 28.09
CA VAL A 190 -3.92 0.33 28.27
C VAL A 190 -3.42 -0.30 26.99
N VAL A 191 -4.21 -1.19 26.38
CA VAL A 191 -3.74 -1.99 25.23
C VAL A 191 -3.52 -1.14 23.99
N VAL A 192 -4.47 -0.29 23.61
CA VAL A 192 -4.36 0.57 22.43
C VAL A 192 -3.15 1.53 22.53
N PRO A 193 -2.93 2.27 23.63
CA PRO A 193 -1.77 3.16 23.77
C PRO A 193 -0.42 2.44 23.76
N LEU A 194 -0.34 1.23 24.33
CA LEU A 194 0.87 0.41 24.29
C LEU A 194 1.09 -0.28 22.93
N SER A 195 0.06 -0.32 22.09
CA SER A 195 0.09 -0.93 20.75
C SER A 195 0.46 0.05 19.63
N LYS A 196 0.96 1.26 19.94
CA LYS A 196 1.32 2.28 18.92
C LYS A 196 2.28 1.75 17.83
N THR A 197 3.27 0.94 18.21
CA THR A 197 4.22 0.35 17.27
C THR A 197 3.52 -0.58 16.29
N ILE A 198 2.70 -1.52 16.77
CA ILE A 198 1.98 -2.43 15.88
C ILE A 198 0.89 -1.71 15.07
N ILE A 199 0.24 -0.69 15.63
CA ILE A 199 -0.71 0.15 14.90
C ILE A 199 -0.04 0.81 13.69
N ALA A 200 1.16 1.35 13.85
CA ALA A 200 1.92 1.94 12.74
C ALA A 200 2.25 0.90 11.66
N VAL A 201 2.69 -0.31 12.05
CA VAL A 201 2.95 -1.42 11.11
C VAL A 201 1.67 -1.79 10.35
N LEU A 202 0.55 -1.96 11.05
CA LEU A 202 -0.74 -2.28 10.45
C LEU A 202 -1.23 -1.18 9.51
N ALA A 203 -1.04 0.09 9.86
CA ALA A 203 -1.41 1.23 9.01
C ALA A 203 -0.66 1.22 7.68
N VAL A 204 0.62 0.87 7.70
CA VAL A 204 1.41 0.72 6.47
C VAL A 204 0.92 -0.49 5.67
N TYR A 205 0.76 -1.66 6.30
CA TYR A 205 0.38 -2.87 5.56
C TYR A 205 -1.01 -2.77 4.94
N TYR A 206 -2.02 -2.35 5.72
CA TYR A 206 -3.35 -2.12 5.17
C TYR A 206 -3.38 -0.94 4.21
N GLY A 207 -2.66 0.15 4.50
CA GLY A 207 -2.64 1.35 3.68
C GLY A 207 -2.04 1.11 2.31
N VAL A 208 -0.88 0.46 2.25
CA VAL A 208 -0.23 0.09 0.99
C VAL A 208 -1.09 -0.91 0.21
N ALA A 209 -1.64 -1.93 0.88
CA ALA A 209 -2.51 -2.89 0.21
C ALA A 209 -3.76 -2.23 -0.40
N LYS A 210 -4.43 -1.35 0.36
CA LYS A 210 -5.63 -0.64 -0.10
C LYS A 210 -5.33 0.41 -1.16
N TRP A 211 -4.24 1.15 -1.02
CA TRP A 211 -3.81 2.11 -2.01
C TRP A 211 -3.52 1.45 -3.37
N ASN A 212 -3.00 0.23 -3.37
CA ASN A 212 -2.64 -0.54 -4.57
C ASN A 212 -3.76 -1.45 -5.09
N ASP A 213 -4.96 -1.41 -4.50
CA ASP A 213 -6.08 -2.28 -4.84
C ASP A 213 -6.77 -1.85 -6.14
N TYR A 214 -6.22 -2.27 -7.29
CA TYR A 214 -6.82 -2.04 -8.60
C TYR A 214 -7.91 -3.08 -8.92
N PHE A 215 -7.73 -4.31 -8.45
CA PHE A 215 -8.49 -5.48 -8.89
C PHE A 215 -9.93 -5.46 -8.36
N THR A 216 -10.11 -5.03 -7.11
CA THR A 216 -11.44 -4.92 -6.53
C THR A 216 -12.32 -3.93 -7.30
N GLY A 217 -11.76 -2.78 -7.69
CA GLY A 217 -12.47 -1.82 -8.54
C GLY A 217 -12.84 -2.41 -9.89
N LEU A 218 -11.90 -3.12 -10.54
CA LEU A 218 -12.11 -3.71 -11.87
C LEU A 218 -13.23 -4.77 -11.88
N VAL A 219 -13.36 -5.56 -10.82
CA VAL A 219 -14.32 -6.68 -10.77
C VAL A 219 -15.68 -6.26 -10.22
N TYR A 220 -15.71 -5.39 -9.21
CA TYR A 220 -16.93 -5.15 -8.42
C TYR A 220 -17.56 -3.78 -8.61
N LEU A 221 -16.91 -2.86 -9.34
CA LEU A 221 -17.48 -1.57 -9.69
C LEU A 221 -17.86 -1.53 -11.18
N ARG A 222 -18.90 -0.76 -11.48
CA ARG A 222 -19.39 -0.51 -12.84
C ARG A 222 -19.41 1.00 -13.15
N ASP A 223 -19.80 1.80 -12.17
CA ASP A 223 -19.78 3.26 -12.29
C ASP A 223 -18.35 3.77 -12.13
N ARG A 224 -17.82 4.38 -13.19
CA ARG A 224 -16.49 5.02 -13.20
C ARG A 224 -16.36 6.13 -12.17
N SER A 225 -17.47 6.69 -11.70
CA SER A 225 -17.44 7.68 -10.61
C SER A 225 -16.92 7.15 -9.29
N LEU A 226 -17.01 5.83 -9.09
CA LEU A 226 -16.59 5.15 -7.88
C LEU A 226 -15.16 4.62 -7.96
N TYR A 227 -14.52 4.65 -9.14
CA TYR A 227 -13.24 3.99 -9.34
C TYR A 227 -12.14 4.63 -8.49
N PRO A 228 -11.32 3.81 -7.80
CA PRO A 228 -10.09 4.29 -7.20
C PRO A 228 -9.04 4.54 -8.29
N LEU A 229 -8.04 5.36 -7.95
CA LEU A 229 -6.94 5.73 -8.82
C LEU A 229 -6.36 4.53 -9.55
N GLN A 230 -5.91 3.50 -8.82
CA GLN A 230 -5.21 2.36 -9.41
C GLN A 230 -6.03 1.57 -10.43
N THR A 231 -7.35 1.51 -10.28
CA THR A 231 -8.23 0.88 -11.28
C THR A 231 -8.20 1.68 -12.58
N VAL A 232 -8.35 3.01 -12.52
CA VAL A 232 -8.22 3.89 -13.69
C VAL A 232 -6.83 3.78 -14.31
N LEU A 233 -5.78 3.79 -13.50
CA LEU A 233 -4.40 3.70 -14.02
C LEU A 233 -4.14 2.37 -14.72
N ARG A 234 -4.64 1.26 -14.16
CA ARG A 234 -4.46 -0.06 -14.76
C ARG A 234 -5.15 -0.15 -16.11
N GLU A 235 -6.33 0.45 -16.25
CA GLU A 235 -7.08 0.52 -17.50
C GLU A 235 -6.37 1.39 -18.55
N VAL A 236 -5.88 2.58 -18.15
CA VAL A 236 -5.08 3.45 -19.02
C VAL A 236 -3.79 2.77 -19.46
N LEU A 237 -3.07 2.10 -18.56
CA LEU A 237 -1.84 1.39 -18.92
C LEU A 237 -2.09 0.18 -19.83
N ALA A 238 -3.18 -0.57 -19.60
CA ALA A 238 -3.57 -1.69 -20.45
C ALA A 238 -3.94 -1.25 -21.87
N THR A 239 -4.67 -0.13 -22.00
CA THR A 239 -5.05 0.45 -23.30
C THR A 239 -3.87 1.06 -24.06
N LEU A 240 -2.78 1.43 -23.40
CA LEU A 240 -1.55 1.89 -24.05
C LEU A 240 -0.66 0.74 -24.55
N GLN A 241 -0.84 -0.48 -24.03
CA GLN A 241 -0.12 -1.67 -24.49
C GLN A 241 -0.78 -2.34 -25.70
N VAL A 242 -2.05 -2.02 -25.97
CA VAL A 242 -2.85 -2.55 -27.09
C VAL A 242 -3.15 -1.39 -28.04
N ASP A 243 -2.43 -1.31 -29.16
CA ASP A 243 -2.71 -0.51 -30.36
C ASP A 243 -3.71 0.66 -30.25
N LYS A 244 -3.19 1.90 -30.25
CA LYS A 244 -3.79 3.18 -30.73
C LYS A 244 -5.33 3.34 -30.73
N SER A 245 -6.05 2.84 -29.72
CA SER A 245 -7.52 2.84 -29.71
C SER A 245 -8.12 2.93 -28.30
N GLY A 246 -7.46 3.68 -27.41
CA GLY A 246 -8.02 3.99 -26.09
C GLY A 246 -9.05 5.12 -26.15
N ASP A 247 -10.17 4.96 -25.44
CA ASP A 247 -11.24 5.96 -25.25
C ASP A 247 -10.71 7.28 -24.63
N TYR A 248 -9.59 7.20 -23.89
CA TYR A 248 -8.81 8.37 -23.41
C TYR A 248 -8.21 9.21 -24.55
N MET A 249 -7.87 8.59 -25.69
CA MET A 249 -7.40 9.29 -26.90
C MET A 249 -8.53 9.86 -27.74
N ILE A 250 -9.67 9.15 -27.78
CA ILE A 250 -10.85 9.57 -28.56
C ILE A 250 -11.54 10.77 -27.91
N SER A 251 -11.62 10.81 -26.58
CA SER A 251 -12.20 11.95 -25.85
C SER A 251 -11.39 13.26 -25.93
N MET A 252 -10.16 13.24 -26.45
CA MET A 252 -9.33 14.43 -26.69
C MET A 252 -9.14 14.79 -28.17
N ALA A 253 -9.62 13.98 -29.13
CA ALA A 253 -9.28 14.15 -30.54
C ALA A 253 -10.50 14.39 -31.44
N ASP A 254 -10.70 15.65 -31.86
CA ASP A 254 -11.68 16.05 -32.89
C ASP A 254 -11.13 15.91 -34.33
N SER A 255 -9.83 15.65 -34.51
CA SER A 255 -9.13 15.68 -35.81
C SER A 255 -7.85 14.80 -35.86
N ALA A 256 -7.34 14.50 -37.06
CA ALA A 256 -6.10 13.75 -37.24
C ALA A 256 -4.84 14.46 -36.67
N ALA A 257 -4.81 15.80 -36.70
CA ALA A 257 -3.75 16.60 -36.07
C ALA A 257 -3.82 16.54 -34.54
N SER A 258 -5.04 16.57 -33.95
CA SER A 258 -5.23 16.38 -32.52
C SER A 258 -4.92 14.95 -32.07
N MET A 259 -4.99 13.95 -32.96
CA MET A 259 -4.62 12.57 -32.64
C MET A 259 -3.11 12.42 -32.42
N ALA A 260 -2.28 13.14 -33.19
CA ALA A 260 -0.83 13.16 -33.00
C ALA A 260 -0.45 13.82 -31.67
N GLU A 261 -1.09 14.95 -31.34
CA GLU A 261 -0.89 15.63 -30.06
C GLU A 261 -1.41 14.80 -28.87
N ALA A 262 -2.57 14.16 -29.01
CA ALA A 262 -3.11 13.24 -28.02
C ALA A 262 -2.15 12.08 -27.72
N THR A 263 -1.53 11.51 -28.76
CA THR A 263 -0.53 10.45 -28.62
C THR A 263 0.72 10.92 -27.86
N ARG A 264 1.21 12.14 -28.16
CA ARG A 264 2.32 12.76 -27.43
C ARG A 264 1.99 12.94 -25.94
N ILE A 265 0.79 13.47 -25.65
CA ILE A 265 0.30 13.65 -24.28
C ILE A 265 0.20 12.31 -23.55
N ALA A 266 -0.35 11.27 -24.18
CA ALA A 266 -0.43 9.93 -23.59
C ALA A 266 0.94 9.32 -23.23
N ASN A 267 1.93 9.50 -24.10
CA ASN A 267 3.28 8.97 -23.89
C ASN A 267 3.97 9.55 -22.65
N VAL A 268 3.73 10.81 -22.31
CA VAL A 268 4.26 11.44 -21.08
C VAL A 268 3.32 11.22 -19.89
N ALA A 269 2.00 11.24 -20.12
CA ALA A 269 0.99 11.12 -19.06
C ALA A 269 1.16 9.82 -18.27
N LYS A 270 1.56 8.70 -18.91
CA LYS A 270 1.82 7.44 -18.19
C LYS A 270 2.88 7.57 -17.09
N TYR A 271 3.98 8.31 -17.33
CA TYR A 271 5.03 8.51 -16.34
C TYR A 271 4.58 9.47 -15.24
N CYS A 272 3.92 10.56 -15.61
CA CYS A 272 3.36 11.52 -14.67
C CYS A 272 2.33 10.87 -13.72
N ILE A 273 1.47 10.01 -14.27
CA ILE A 273 0.49 9.21 -13.53
C ILE A 273 1.19 8.32 -12.48
N ILE A 274 2.26 7.63 -12.86
CA ILE A 274 3.02 6.77 -11.93
C ILE A 274 3.58 7.62 -10.80
N VAL A 275 4.20 8.77 -11.11
CA VAL A 275 4.74 9.69 -10.08
C VAL A 275 3.65 10.16 -9.12
N VAL A 276 2.50 10.60 -9.64
CA VAL A 276 1.37 11.08 -8.84
C VAL A 276 0.78 9.96 -7.96
N ALA A 277 0.72 8.74 -8.47
CA ALA A 277 0.21 7.57 -7.75
C ALA A 277 1.17 7.05 -6.67
N THR A 278 2.48 7.13 -6.90
CA THR A 278 3.50 6.69 -5.95
C THR A 278 3.69 7.68 -4.80
N GLY A 279 3.39 8.97 -5.00
CA GLY A 279 3.58 10.03 -4.01
C GLY A 279 3.05 9.71 -2.60
N PRO A 280 1.76 9.35 -2.43
CA PRO A 280 1.19 9.06 -1.11
C PRO A 280 1.84 7.89 -0.39
N VAL A 281 2.27 6.85 -1.12
CA VAL A 281 2.97 5.69 -0.54
C VAL A 281 4.35 6.10 -0.02
N VAL A 282 5.08 6.93 -0.78
CA VAL A 282 6.39 7.45 -0.36
C VAL A 282 6.26 8.33 0.88
N ILE A 283 5.26 9.21 0.92
CA ILE A 283 4.97 10.05 2.10
C ILE A 283 4.63 9.18 3.31
N LEU A 284 3.74 8.18 3.14
CA LEU A 284 3.38 7.24 4.21
C LEU A 284 4.62 6.53 4.75
N TYR A 285 5.50 6.03 3.87
CA TYR A 285 6.73 5.35 4.27
C TYR A 285 7.65 6.29 5.07
N ALA A 286 7.91 7.50 4.56
CA ALA A 286 8.76 8.48 5.24
C ALA A 286 8.24 8.87 6.63
N VAL A 287 6.92 9.05 6.77
CA VAL A 287 6.29 9.34 8.07
C VAL A 287 6.38 8.16 9.03
N MET A 288 6.29 6.93 8.50
CA MET A 288 6.22 5.72 9.31
C MET A 288 7.61 5.13 9.65
N GLN A 289 8.66 5.50 8.92
CA GLN A 289 10.04 5.03 9.13
C GLN A 289 10.48 5.15 10.60
N LYS A 290 10.18 6.26 11.26
CA LYS A 290 10.51 6.51 12.68
C LYS A 290 9.88 5.52 13.67
N TYR A 291 8.78 4.86 13.30
CA TYR A 291 8.13 3.84 14.12
C TYR A 291 8.73 2.45 13.87
N PHE A 292 9.20 2.17 12.65
CA PHE A 292 9.88 0.91 12.31
C PHE A 292 11.25 0.81 12.97
N GLU A 293 12.05 1.88 12.96
CA GLU A 293 13.38 1.88 13.58
C GLU A 293 13.32 1.58 15.08
N LYS A 294 12.25 1.99 15.77
CA LYS A 294 12.02 1.67 17.19
C LYS A 294 11.48 0.25 17.40
N GLY A 295 10.68 -0.28 16.46
CA GLY A 295 10.09 -1.62 16.55
C GLY A 295 11.05 -2.75 16.17
N VAL A 296 11.87 -2.55 15.13
CA VAL A 296 12.87 -3.53 14.65
C VAL A 296 13.98 -3.73 15.68
N MET A 297 14.37 -2.68 16.39
CA MET A 297 15.37 -2.75 17.48
C MET A 297 14.91 -3.58 18.68
N ILE A 298 13.59 -3.81 18.86
CA ILE A 298 13.07 -4.67 19.92
C ILE A 298 13.10 -6.15 19.48
N GLY A 299 12.93 -6.43 18.18
CA GLY A 299 13.03 -7.79 17.62
C GLY A 299 14.47 -8.31 17.50
N SER A 300 15.45 -7.41 17.36
CA SER A 300 16.88 -7.76 17.27
C SER A 300 17.57 -7.99 18.62
N LEU A 301 16.93 -7.63 19.74
CA LEU A 301 17.42 -7.92 21.11
C LEU A 301 17.16 -9.38 21.56
N LYS A 302 16.70 -10.24 20.64
CA LYS A 302 16.60 -11.70 20.87
C LYS A 302 17.83 -12.49 20.40
N GLY A 303 18.94 -11.81 20.11
CA GLY A 303 20.25 -12.41 19.81
C GLY A 303 21.32 -11.95 20.79
#